data_AF-A0A948C6Z2-F1
#
_entry.id   AF-A0A948C6Z2-F1
#
_cell.length_a   1.000
_cell.length_b   1.000
_cell.length_c   1.000
_cell.angle_alpha   90.00
_cell.angle_beta   90.00
_cell.angle_gamma   90.00
#
_symmetry.space_group_name_H-M   'P 1'
#
loop_
_entity.id
_entity.type
_entity.pdbx_description
1 polymer ?
#
loop_
_entity_poly.entity_id
_entity_poly.type
_entity_poly.pdbx_seq_one_letter_code
_entity_poly.pdbx_strand_id
1 'polypeptide(L)'
;MAKENAWGYVRILGELKKLGINRLSKTSIKNILKENNLDPAPERSRDSWDSFVKRHFQTLWACDFFTKQVLTSLEPKMFFVLFFINIKTRRVYVTGATGYPNQE
;
A
#
# COMPACT_ATOMS: atom_id res chain seq x y z
N MET A 1 -11.86 -0.81 -26.23
CA MET A 1 -11.52 -0.16 -24.93
C MET A 1 -11.64 -1.08 -23.71
N ALA A 2 -12.83 -1.40 -23.20
CA ALA A 2 -12.92 -2.21 -21.95
C ALA A 2 -12.45 -3.67 -22.12
N LYS A 3 -12.77 -4.31 -23.26
CA LYS A 3 -12.34 -5.68 -23.61
C LYS A 3 -10.83 -5.80 -23.86
N GLU A 4 -10.20 -4.76 -24.37
CA GLU A 4 -8.79 -4.77 -24.80
C GLU A 4 -7.83 -4.37 -23.66
N ASN A 5 -8.31 -3.58 -22.69
CA ASN A 5 -7.42 -2.86 -21.76
C ASN A 5 -7.63 -3.25 -20.29
N ALA A 6 -8.60 -4.14 -19.99
CA ALA A 6 -9.02 -4.48 -18.62
C ALA A 6 -9.21 -3.22 -17.72
N TRP A 7 -9.80 -2.16 -18.27
CA TRP A 7 -10.01 -0.91 -17.53
C TRP A 7 -11.31 -0.94 -16.75
N GLY A 8 -11.26 -0.45 -15.51
CA GLY A 8 -12.47 -0.26 -14.71
C GLY A 8 -13.28 0.94 -15.17
N TYR A 9 -14.59 0.90 -14.95
CA TYR A 9 -15.55 1.95 -15.31
C TYR A 9 -15.15 3.36 -14.84
N VAL A 10 -14.46 3.49 -13.71
CA VAL A 10 -13.94 4.77 -13.22
C VAL A 10 -12.79 5.29 -14.09
N ARG A 11 -11.88 4.40 -14.53
CA ARG A 11 -10.78 4.77 -15.42
C ARG A 11 -11.30 5.14 -16.81
N ILE A 12 -12.26 4.38 -17.32
CA ILE A 12 -12.94 4.70 -18.60
C ILE A 12 -13.57 6.11 -18.55
N LEU A 13 -14.25 6.46 -17.45
CA LEU A 13 -14.77 7.82 -17.27
C LEU A 13 -13.67 8.89 -17.31
N GLY A 14 -12.53 8.61 -16.66
CA GLY A 14 -11.38 9.52 -16.67
C GLY A 14 -10.83 9.75 -18.07
N GLU A 15 -10.67 8.70 -18.87
CA GLU A 15 -10.19 8.83 -20.26
C GLU A 15 -11.22 9.55 -21.14
N LEU A 16 -12.52 9.30 -20.97
CA LEU A 16 -13.56 10.02 -21.69
C LEU A 16 -13.56 11.52 -21.37
N LYS A 17 -13.31 11.89 -20.10
CA LYS A 17 -13.15 13.29 -19.70
C LYS A 17 -11.96 13.98 -20.35
N LYS A 18 -10.82 13.28 -20.52
CA LYS A 18 -9.66 13.82 -21.24
C LYS A 18 -9.97 14.12 -22.70
N LEU A 19 -10.90 13.37 -23.30
CA LEU A 19 -11.39 13.58 -24.67
C LEU A 19 -12.53 14.62 -24.76
N GLY A 20 -12.83 15.32 -23.66
CA GLY A 20 -13.88 16.36 -23.60
C GLY A 20 -15.31 15.82 -23.38
N ILE A 21 -15.47 14.51 -23.18
CA ILE A 21 -16.79 13.89 -22.96
C ILE A 21 -17.11 13.94 -21.45
N ASN A 22 -17.74 15.05 -21.03
CA ASN A 22 -17.99 15.34 -19.62
C ASN A 22 -19.42 15.04 -19.14
N ARG A 23 -20.33 14.69 -20.05
CA ARG A 23 -21.76 14.48 -19.74
C ARG A 23 -22.11 13.09 -19.20
N LEU A 24 -21.14 12.18 -19.11
CA LEU A 24 -21.38 10.80 -18.68
C LEU A 24 -21.16 10.63 -17.18
N SER A 25 -22.08 9.91 -16.53
CA SER A 25 -21.95 9.51 -15.14
C SER A 25 -21.22 8.17 -15.01
N LYS A 26 -20.64 7.90 -13.83
CA LYS A 26 -20.07 6.58 -13.51
C LYS A 26 -21.10 5.45 -13.66
N THR A 27 -22.35 5.72 -13.29
CA THR A 27 -23.47 4.77 -13.36
C THR A 27 -23.83 4.44 -14.80
N SER A 28 -23.84 5.44 -15.69
CA SER A 28 -24.09 5.24 -17.12
C SER A 28 -23.07 4.28 -17.73
N ILE A 29 -21.77 4.49 -17.46
CA ILE A 29 -20.70 3.61 -17.97
C ILE A 29 -20.83 2.21 -17.36
N LYS A 30 -21.13 2.09 -16.07
CA LYS A 30 -21.37 0.80 -15.41
C LYS A 30 -22.54 0.03 -16.04
N ASN A 31 -23.63 0.71 -16.36
CA ASN A 31 -24.80 0.09 -16.99
C ASN A 31 -24.49 -0.39 -18.41
N ILE A 32 -23.84 0.44 -19.23
CA ILE A 32 -23.40 0.07 -20.58
C ILE A 32 -22.49 -1.16 -20.54
N LEU A 33 -21.54 -1.22 -19.59
CA LEU A 33 -20.67 -2.39 -19.43
C LEU A 33 -21.47 -3.65 -19.08
N LYS A 34 -22.42 -3.55 -18.14
CA LYS A 34 -23.30 -4.66 -17.78
C LYS A 34 -24.18 -5.15 -18.93
N GLU A 35 -24.79 -4.23 -19.68
CA GLU A 35 -25.61 -4.55 -20.87
C GLU A 35 -24.80 -5.30 -21.94
N ASN A 36 -23.50 -5.02 -22.03
CA ASN A 36 -22.59 -5.70 -22.94
C ASN A 36 -21.93 -6.95 -22.34
N ASN A 37 -22.40 -7.44 -21.18
CA ASN A 37 -21.83 -8.55 -20.42
C ASN A 37 -20.32 -8.37 -20.11
N LEU A 38 -19.90 -7.13 -19.86
CA LEU A 38 -18.55 -6.80 -19.44
C LEU A 38 -18.52 -6.52 -17.94
N ASP A 39 -17.51 -7.07 -17.26
CA ASP A 39 -17.31 -6.74 -15.85
C ASP A 39 -17.02 -5.23 -15.73
N PRO A 40 -17.84 -4.47 -14.99
CA PRO A 40 -17.63 -3.04 -14.84
C PRO A 40 -16.26 -2.72 -14.23
N ALA A 41 -15.68 -3.60 -13.42
CA ALA A 41 -14.32 -3.45 -12.93
C ALA A 41 -13.47 -4.62 -13.44
N PRO A 42 -12.19 -4.42 -13.80
CA PRO A 42 -11.30 -5.55 -13.93
C PRO A 42 -11.32 -6.31 -12.62
N GLU A 43 -11.31 -7.63 -12.73
CA GLU A 43 -11.15 -8.50 -11.58
C GLU A 43 -9.92 -7.99 -10.82
N ARG A 44 -10.15 -7.39 -9.64
CA ARG A 44 -9.05 -7.09 -8.74
C ARG A 44 -8.46 -8.44 -8.47
N SER A 45 -7.29 -8.73 -9.05
CA SER A 45 -6.59 -9.99 -8.82
C SER A 45 -6.74 -10.29 -7.34
N ARG A 46 -7.36 -11.43 -7.00
CA ARG A 46 -7.35 -11.95 -5.64
C ARG A 46 -5.92 -12.36 -5.38
N ASP A 47 -5.07 -11.37 -5.17
CA ASP A 47 -3.68 -11.57 -4.92
C ASP A 47 -3.61 -12.15 -3.52
N SER A 48 -3.14 -13.39 -3.44
CA SER A 48 -2.96 -14.01 -2.14
C SER A 48 -1.86 -13.25 -1.38
N TRP A 49 -1.90 -13.28 -0.05
CA TRP A 49 -0.83 -12.69 0.76
C TRP A 49 0.54 -13.26 0.38
N ASP A 50 0.62 -14.55 0.07
CA ASP A 50 1.83 -15.22 -0.39
C ASP A 50 2.32 -14.65 -1.74
N SER A 51 1.43 -14.47 -2.71
CA SER A 51 1.73 -13.87 -4.00
C SER A 51 2.24 -12.44 -3.86
N PHE A 52 1.60 -11.64 -3.00
CA PHE A 52 2.02 -10.28 -2.70
C PHE A 52 3.44 -10.25 -2.11
N VAL A 53 3.69 -11.04 -1.06
CA VAL A 53 5.00 -11.10 -0.40
C VAL A 53 6.08 -11.56 -1.37
N LYS A 54 5.83 -12.59 -2.20
CA LYS A 54 6.79 -13.07 -3.21
C LYS A 54 7.15 -11.98 -4.22
N ARG A 55 6.17 -11.21 -4.72
CA ARG A 55 6.40 -10.13 -5.68
C ARG A 55 7.20 -8.97 -5.11
N HIS A 56 6.98 -8.63 -3.84
CA HIS A 56 7.63 -7.50 -3.18
C HIS A 56 8.82 -7.88 -2.30
N PHE A 57 9.19 -9.16 -2.23
CA PHE A 57 10.12 -9.69 -1.24
C PHE A 57 11.46 -8.94 -1.18
N GLN A 58 11.97 -8.49 -2.33
CA GLN A 58 13.24 -7.75 -2.43
C GLN A 58 13.14 -6.33 -1.85
N THR A 59 11.98 -5.68 -2.00
CA THR A 59 11.75 -4.28 -1.60
C THR A 59 11.00 -4.15 -0.27
N LEU A 60 10.51 -5.26 0.30
CA LEU A 60 9.67 -5.24 1.49
C LEU A 60 10.53 -5.07 2.76
N TRP A 61 10.19 -4.05 3.54
CA TRP A 61 10.78 -3.78 4.85
C TRP A 61 9.73 -3.98 5.92
N ALA A 62 10.09 -4.69 6.99
CA ALA A 62 9.32 -4.71 8.23
C ALA A 62 9.88 -3.64 9.17
N CYS A 63 9.02 -3.10 10.02
CA CYS A 63 9.35 -2.06 10.98
C CYS A 63 8.77 -2.46 12.33
N ASP A 64 9.54 -2.31 13.40
CA ASP A 64 9.09 -2.64 14.76
C ASP A 64 9.89 -1.84 15.80
N PHE A 65 9.43 -1.87 17.05
CA PHE A 65 10.07 -1.22 18.18
C PHE A 65 10.52 -2.24 19.22
N PHE A 66 11.67 -2.00 19.83
CA PHE A 66 12.04 -2.67 21.07
C PHE A 66 12.37 -1.66 22.17
N THR A 67 12.22 -2.10 23.41
CA THR A 67 12.56 -1.31 24.58
C THR A 67 13.78 -1.87 25.27
N LYS A 68 14.65 -0.98 25.74
CA LYS A 68 15.80 -1.34 26.57
C LYS A 68 15.89 -0.42 27.77
N GLN A 69 16.03 -1.02 28.94
CA GLN A 69 16.38 -0.28 30.15
C GLN A 69 17.89 0.00 30.11
N VAL A 70 18.25 1.28 30.19
CA VAL A 70 19.63 1.77 30.25
C VAL A 70 19.87 2.37 31.63
N LEU A 71 20.89 1.85 32.32
CA LEU A 71 21.29 2.39 33.62
C LEU A 71 22.02 3.72 33.39
N THR A 72 21.42 4.82 33.84
CA THR A 72 22.10 6.12 33.89
C THR A 72 22.68 6.31 35.30
N SER A 73 23.63 7.22 35.47
CA SER A 73 24.26 7.54 36.77
C SER A 73 23.29 7.93 37.89
N LEU A 74 22.09 8.37 37.54
CA LEU A 74 21.03 8.76 38.49
C LEU A 74 19.99 7.65 38.69
N GLU A 75 19.48 7.09 37.60
CA GLU A 75 18.40 6.10 37.63
C GLU A 75 18.35 5.26 36.33
N PRO A 76 17.73 4.07 36.35
CA PRO A 76 17.42 3.32 35.14
C PRO A 76 16.36 4.04 34.31
N LYS A 77 16.63 4.26 33.03
CA LYS A 77 15.69 4.87 32.09
C LYS A 77 15.32 3.90 30.97
N MET A 78 14.04 3.91 30.57
CA MET A 78 13.55 3.13 29.45
C MET A 78 13.79 3.89 28.15
N PHE A 79 14.45 3.25 27.20
CA PHE A 79 14.63 3.76 25.86
C PHE A 79 13.89 2.89 24.85
N PHE A 80 13.29 3.54 23.87
CA PHE A 80 12.61 2.95 22.74
C PHE A 80 13.49 3.11 21.51
N VAL A 81 13.62 2.03 20.74
CA VAL A 81 14.40 2.02 19.51
C VAL A 81 13.51 1.51 18.38
N LEU A 82 13.37 2.33 17.34
CA LEU A 82 12.75 1.94 16.08
C LEU A 82 13.79 1.27 15.19
N PHE A 83 13.40 0.19 14.54
CA PHE A 83 14.24 -0.45 13.55
C PHE A 83 13.45 -0.90 12.33
N PHE A 84 14.15 -0.96 11.21
CA PHE A 84 13.63 -1.44 9.93
C PHE A 84 14.48 -2.63 9.50
N ILE A 85 13.84 -3.71 9.07
CA ILE A 85 14.52 -4.91 8.55
C ILE A 85 14.03 -5.23 7.14
N ASN A 86 14.98 -5.34 6.19
CA ASN A 86 14.65 -5.83 4.86
C ASN A 86 14.45 -7.34 4.92
N ILE A 87 13.29 -7.82 4.51
CA ILE A 87 12.87 -9.20 4.74
C ILE A 87 13.72 -10.20 3.93
N LYS A 88 14.15 -9.81 2.71
CA LYS A 88 15.02 -10.65 1.87
C LYS A 88 16.46 -10.71 2.37
N THR A 89 17.08 -9.55 2.60
CA THR A 89 18.52 -9.45 2.89
C THR A 89 18.83 -9.60 4.38
N ARG A 90 17.83 -9.51 5.25
CA ARG A 90 17.96 -9.48 6.71
C ARG A 90 18.85 -8.35 7.23
N ARG A 91 19.09 -7.33 6.39
CA ARG A 91 19.77 -6.10 6.80
C ARG A 91 18.85 -5.28 7.69
N VAL A 92 19.39 -4.82 8.82
CA VAL A 92 18.67 -4.02 9.80
C VAL A 92 19.21 -2.59 9.76
N TYR A 93 18.31 -1.62 9.75
CA TYR A 93 18.59 -0.21 9.96
C TYR A 93 17.97 0.21 11.29
N VAL A 94 18.79 0.76 12.20
CA VAL A 94 18.38 1.12 13.56
C VAL A 94 18.40 2.63 13.68
N THR A 95 17.34 3.23 14.21
CA THR A 95 17.27 4.68 14.45
C THR A 95 17.96 5.06 15.76
N GLY A 96 18.03 6.36 16.05
CA GLY A 96 18.37 6.82 17.40
C GLY A 96 17.41 6.28 18.45
N ALA A 97 17.92 6.06 19.66
CA ALA A 97 17.11 5.68 20.81
C ALA A 97 16.47 6.91 21.45
N THR A 98 15.18 6.83 21.81
CA THR A 98 14.46 7.93 22.46
C THR A 98 13.86 7.48 23.80
N GLY A 99 13.89 8.35 24.80
CA GLY A 99 13.14 8.18 26.06
C GLY A 99 11.66 8.60 25.91
N TYR A 100 11.32 9.28 24.81
CA TYR A 100 10.00 9.82 24.52
C TYR A 100 9.53 9.29 23.16
N PRO A 101 8.83 8.16 23.10
CA PRO A 101 8.49 7.46 21.85
C PRO A 101 7.43 8.18 20.99
N ASN A 102 6.96 9.35 21.41
CA ASN A 102 5.87 10.12 20.80
C ASN A 102 6.25 11.57 20.46
N GLN A 103 7.52 11.96 20.62
CA GLN A 103 8.01 13.29 20.27
C GLN A 103 8.92 13.16 19.04
N GLU A 104 8.44 13.71 17.91
CA GLU A 104 9.26 14.12 16.76
C GLU A 104 9.90 15.48 17.03
#